data_AF-A0AAV3ES05-F1
#
_entry.id   AF-A0AAV3ES05-F1
#
_cell.length_a   1.000
_cell.length_b   1.000
_cell.length_c   1.000
_cell.angle_alpha   90.00
_cell.angle_beta   90.00
_cell.angle_gamma   90.00
#
_symmetry.space_group_name_H-M   'P 1'
#
loop_
_entity.id
_entity.type
_entity.pdbx_description
1 polymer ?
#
loop_
_entity_poly.entity_id
_entity_poly.type
_entity_poly.pdbx_seq_one_letter_code
_entity_poly.pdbx_strand_id
1 'polypeptide(L)'
;MASLPDENQKRFVAILNKKMDLGRTLNVLGHISVGLSDLLEQSDAEFVDYYDKDKHQHPNISHYPFIVLKAPNSNKFRTVREQALELGIQFTDFTHTMIEGGSSVQQKTNQ
;
A
#
# COMPACT_ATOMS: atom_id res chain seq x y z
N MET A 1 -8.70 25.95 9.31
CA MET A 1 -8.11 24.61 9.14
C MET A 1 -9.25 23.64 9.12
N ALA A 2 -9.35 22.78 8.09
CA ALA A 2 -10.31 21.68 8.14
C ALA A 2 -10.01 20.85 9.40
N SER A 3 -11.03 20.51 10.19
CA SER A 3 -10.85 19.63 11.33
C SER A 3 -10.56 18.24 10.80
N LEU A 4 -9.32 17.80 10.91
CA LEU A 4 -8.94 16.43 10.56
C LEU A 4 -9.68 15.44 11.48
N PRO A 5 -10.08 14.27 10.98
CA PRO A 5 -10.62 13.21 11.80
C PRO A 5 -9.56 12.62 12.74
N ASP A 6 -9.97 11.76 13.67
CA ASP A 6 -9.03 10.98 14.48
C ASP A 6 -8.08 10.18 13.57
N GLU A 7 -6.77 10.36 13.76
CA GLU A 7 -5.73 9.69 12.98
C GLU A 7 -5.81 8.15 13.08
N ASN A 8 -6.44 7.62 14.13
CA ASN A 8 -6.58 6.18 14.34
C ASN A 8 -7.88 5.60 13.78
N GLN A 9 -8.74 6.41 13.14
CA GLN A 9 -10.01 5.96 12.57
C GLN A 9 -9.82 4.98 11.40
N LYS A 10 -8.77 5.17 10.60
CA LYS A 10 -8.39 4.31 9.46
C LYS A 10 -6.88 4.09 9.46
N ARG A 11 -6.42 3.09 8.71
CA ARG A 11 -4.99 2.78 8.55
C ARG A 11 -4.72 2.08 7.22
N PHE A 12 -3.60 2.40 6.61
CA PHE A 12 -3.05 1.63 5.50
C PHE A 12 -2.12 0.55 6.05
N VAL A 13 -2.20 -0.66 5.51
CA VAL A 13 -1.36 -1.78 5.95
C VAL A 13 -0.75 -2.46 4.74
N ALA A 14 0.57 -2.48 4.67
CA ALA A 14 1.32 -3.29 3.72
C ALA A 14 1.94 -4.49 4.43
N ILE A 15 1.71 -5.70 3.90
CA ILE A 15 2.37 -6.91 4.40
C ILE A 15 3.37 -7.35 3.33
N LEU A 16 4.65 -7.39 3.69
CA LEU A 16 5.75 -7.68 2.77
C LEU A 16 6.44 -8.99 3.13
N ASN A 17 6.97 -9.71 2.14
CA ASN A 17 7.68 -10.95 2.38
C ASN A 17 9.08 -10.66 2.97
N LYS A 18 9.37 -11.20 4.16
CA LYS A 18 10.64 -10.95 4.86
C LYS A 18 11.89 -11.44 4.13
N LYS A 19 11.73 -12.31 3.12
CA LYS A 19 12.84 -12.91 2.36
C LYS A 19 13.28 -12.08 1.16
N MET A 20 12.54 -11.04 0.79
CA MET A 20 12.90 -10.17 -0.32
C MET A 20 14.07 -9.26 0.07
N ASP A 21 14.95 -8.97 -0.88
CA ASP A 21 15.96 -7.92 -0.68
C ASP A 21 15.27 -6.54 -0.60
N LEU A 22 16.00 -5.55 -0.07
CA LEU A 22 15.44 -4.23 0.19
C LEU A 22 14.95 -3.54 -1.08
N GLY A 23 15.70 -3.63 -2.19
CA GLY A 23 15.34 -2.97 -3.45
C GLY A 23 14.03 -3.51 -4.00
N ARG A 24 13.89 -4.84 -4.06
CA ARG A 24 12.63 -5.48 -4.46
C ARG A 24 11.48 -5.19 -3.50
N THR A 25 11.76 -5.17 -2.19
CA THR A 25 10.76 -4.86 -1.16
C THR A 25 10.18 -3.47 -1.35
N LEU A 26 11.03 -2.46 -1.59
CA LEU A 26 10.61 -1.08 -1.83
C LEU A 26 9.87 -0.93 -3.17
N ASN A 27 10.31 -1.65 -4.21
CA ASN A 27 9.61 -1.66 -5.49
C ASN A 27 8.18 -2.22 -5.35
N VAL A 28 8.02 -3.35 -4.66
CA VAL A 28 6.69 -3.91 -4.38
C VAL A 28 5.85 -2.95 -3.54
N LEU A 29 6.42 -2.38 -2.48
CA LEU A 29 5.73 -1.38 -1.65
C LEU A 29 5.24 -0.19 -2.48
N GLY A 30 6.08 0.33 -3.39
CA GLY A 30 5.68 1.40 -4.30
C GLY A 30 4.52 1.02 -5.20
N HIS A 31 4.59 -0.15 -5.85
CA HIS A 31 3.52 -0.61 -6.73
C HIS A 31 2.18 -0.82 -6.01
N ILE A 32 2.18 -1.46 -4.84
CA ILE A 32 0.94 -1.69 -4.10
C ILE A 32 0.38 -0.39 -3.51
N SER A 33 1.23 0.57 -3.11
CA SER A 33 0.77 1.88 -2.63
C SER A 33 0.11 2.68 -3.74
N VAL A 34 0.72 2.73 -4.94
CA VAL A 34 0.13 3.40 -6.10
C VAL A 34 -1.17 2.70 -6.54
N GLY A 35 -1.14 1.36 -6.65
CA GLY A 35 -2.33 0.59 -7.01
C GLY A 35 -3.46 0.74 -6.00
N LEU A 36 -3.16 0.79 -4.70
CA LEU A 36 -4.17 1.05 -3.68
C LEU A 36 -4.75 2.46 -3.84
N SER A 37 -3.91 3.49 -4.05
CA SER A 37 -4.38 4.87 -4.20
C SER A 37 -5.34 5.08 -5.38
N ASP A 38 -5.19 4.32 -6.46
CA ASP A 38 -6.12 4.33 -7.62
C ASP A 38 -7.50 3.74 -7.27
N LEU A 39 -7.53 2.84 -6.28
CA LEU A 39 -8.74 2.15 -5.83
C LEU A 39 -9.48 2.86 -4.70
N LEU A 40 -8.88 3.86 -4.05
CA LEU A 40 -9.49 4.55 -2.91
C LEU A 40 -10.60 5.50 -3.38
N GLU A 41 -11.71 5.51 -2.64
CA GLU A 41 -12.69 6.58 -2.78
C GLU A 41 -12.23 7.83 -2.03
N GLN A 42 -12.84 8.99 -2.34
CA GLN A 42 -12.49 10.25 -1.69
C GLN A 42 -12.63 10.19 -0.15
N SER A 43 -13.51 9.32 0.36
CA SER A 43 -13.73 9.15 1.80
C SER A 43 -12.71 8.22 2.48
N ASP A 44 -11.87 7.51 1.72
CA ASP A 44 -10.96 6.48 2.25
C ASP A 44 -9.63 7.01 2.75
N ALA A 45 -9.22 8.19 2.28
CA ALA A 45 -7.98 8.84 2.66
C ALA A 45 -8.23 10.29 3.05
N GLU A 46 -7.44 10.76 4.01
CA GLU A 46 -7.30 12.17 4.32
C GLU A 46 -5.83 12.54 4.14
N PHE A 47 -5.59 13.71 3.59
CA PHE A 47 -4.25 14.19 3.29
C PHE A 47 -3.99 15.54 3.92
N VAL A 48 -2.74 15.74 4.34
CA VAL A 48 -2.26 16.96 4.95
C VAL A 48 -1.08 17.52 4.17
N ASP A 49 -1.03 18.83 4.11
CA ASP A 49 0.09 19.56 3.54
C ASP A 49 0.99 20.05 4.67
N TYR A 50 2.28 19.78 4.54
CA TYR A 50 3.29 20.31 5.46
C TYR A 50 3.99 21.51 4.83
N TYR A 51 4.51 22.39 5.68
CA TYR A 51 5.36 23.50 5.26
C TYR A 51 6.68 23.40 6.01
N ASP A 52 7.79 23.49 5.28
CA ASP A 52 9.11 23.55 5.93
C ASP A 52 9.40 24.96 6.47
N LYS A 53 10.59 25.12 7.05
CA LYS A 53 11.03 26.40 7.64
C LYS A 53 11.16 27.52 6.60
N ASP A 54 11.36 27.16 5.34
CA ASP A 54 11.49 28.07 4.20
C ASP A 54 10.15 28.34 3.52
N LYS A 55 9.05 27.83 4.09
CA LYS A 55 7.66 27.92 3.59
C LYS A 55 7.44 27.19 2.27
N HIS A 56 8.29 26.23 1.90
CA HIS A 56 7.95 25.34 0.79
C HIS A 56 6.87 24.35 1.24
N GLN A 57 5.88 24.16 0.37
CA GLN A 57 4.78 23.24 0.59
C GLN A 57 5.18 21.82 0.20
N HIS A 58 4.86 20.86 1.06
CA HIS A 58 5.02 19.43 0.88
C HIS A 58 3.61 18.81 0.94
N PRO A 59 2.91 18.74 -0.20
CA PRO A 59 1.49 18.44 -0.20
C PRO A 59 1.19 16.94 -0.16
N ASN A 60 -0.07 16.61 0.12
CA ASN A 60 -0.65 15.27 -0.05
C ASN A 60 0.02 14.17 0.79
N ILE A 61 0.43 14.48 2.01
CA ILE A 61 0.95 13.46 2.93
C ILE A 61 -0.20 12.80 3.66
N SER A 62 -0.21 11.46 3.74
CA SER A 62 -1.28 10.71 4.41
C SER A 62 -1.47 11.17 5.86
N HIS A 63 -2.71 11.51 6.22
CA HIS A 63 -3.12 11.73 7.61
C HIS A 63 -3.16 10.42 8.39
N TYR A 64 -3.74 9.37 7.78
CA TYR A 64 -3.82 8.06 8.41
C TYR A 64 -2.47 7.34 8.40
N PRO A 65 -2.17 6.52 9.42
CA PRO A 65 -0.90 5.80 9.53
C PRO A 65 -0.75 4.75 8.42
N PHE A 66 0.47 4.61 7.93
CA PHE A 66 0.87 3.55 7.01
C PHE A 66 1.75 2.54 7.75
N ILE A 67 1.22 1.33 7.97
CA ILE A 67 1.86 0.29 8.77
C ILE A 67 2.48 -0.76 7.83
N VAL A 68 3.77 -1.01 7.99
CA VAL A 68 4.49 -2.05 7.23
C VAL A 68 4.78 -3.25 8.12
N LEU A 69 4.20 -4.39 7.78
CA LEU A 69 4.38 -5.68 8.45
C LEU A 69 5.21 -6.63 7.59
N LYS A 70 5.83 -7.63 8.23
CA LYS A 70 6.61 -8.67 7.56
C LYS A 70 5.99 -10.04 7.77
N ALA A 71 5.79 -10.78 6.69
CA ALA A 71 5.34 -12.17 6.73
C ALA A 71 6.47 -13.15 6.37
N PRO A 72 6.56 -14.33 7.04
CA PRO A 72 7.62 -15.30 6.81
C PRO A 72 7.41 -16.23 5.61
N ASN A 73 6.16 -16.41 5.16
CA ASN A 73 5.81 -17.31 4.07
C ASN A 73 4.56 -16.83 3.31
N SER A 74 4.37 -17.39 2.11
CA SER A 74 3.32 -16.97 1.18
C SER A 74 1.90 -17.34 1.63
N ASN A 75 1.76 -18.41 2.41
CA ASN A 75 0.46 -18.89 2.91
C ASN A 75 -0.27 -17.84 3.75
N LYS A 76 0.47 -16.98 4.47
CA LYS A 76 -0.13 -15.87 5.24
C LYS A 76 -0.80 -14.82 4.37
N PHE A 77 -0.30 -14.57 3.15
CA PHE A 77 -0.94 -13.61 2.24
C PHE A 77 -2.29 -14.12 1.75
N ARG A 78 -2.41 -15.43 1.49
CA ARG A 78 -3.70 -16.03 1.09
C ARG A 78 -4.76 -15.83 2.17
N THR A 79 -4.44 -16.16 3.42
CA THR A 79 -5.37 -15.99 4.54
C THR A 79 -5.77 -14.52 4.74
N VAL A 80 -4.82 -13.59 4.65
CA VAL A 80 -5.14 -12.16 4.79
C VAL A 80 -6.01 -11.67 3.63
N ARG A 81 -5.72 -12.13 2.40
CA ARG A 81 -6.54 -11.81 1.23
C ARG A 81 -7.97 -12.30 1.38
N GLU A 82 -8.15 -13.56 1.80
CA GLU A 82 -9.48 -14.13 2.06
C GLU A 82 -10.23 -13.33 3.13
N GLN A 83 -9.58 -12.99 4.24
CA GLN A 83 -10.19 -12.17 5.30
C GLN A 83 -10.53 -10.74 4.83
N ALA A 84 -9.67 -10.13 4.02
CA ALA A 84 -9.94 -8.80 3.47
C ALA A 84 -11.19 -8.82 2.57
N LEU A 85 -11.34 -9.86 1.74
CA LEU A 85 -12.54 -10.08 0.92
C LEU A 85 -13.78 -10.29 1.79
N GLU A 86 -13.71 -11.14 2.82
CA GLU A 86 -14.81 -11.40 3.75
C GLU A 86 -15.28 -10.14 4.50
N LEU A 87 -14.33 -9.26 4.86
CA LEU A 87 -14.59 -8.02 5.58
C LEU A 87 -14.91 -6.83 4.66
N GLY A 88 -14.89 -7.01 3.34
CA GLY A 88 -15.07 -5.92 2.38
C GLY A 88 -14.00 -4.83 2.45
N ILE A 89 -12.78 -5.18 2.88
CA ILE A 89 -11.65 -4.26 2.94
C ILE A 89 -11.07 -4.13 1.54
N GLN A 90 -10.95 -2.89 1.03
CA GLN A 90 -10.29 -2.61 -0.24
C GLN A 90 -8.80 -2.95 -0.15
N PHE A 91 -8.27 -3.68 -1.14
CA PHE A 91 -6.85 -4.02 -1.18
C PHE A 91 -6.37 -4.24 -2.62
N THR A 92 -5.06 -4.22 -2.80
CA THR A 92 -4.35 -4.70 -3.98
C THR A 92 -3.22 -5.62 -3.55
N ASP A 93 -2.70 -6.44 -4.45
CA ASP A 93 -1.53 -7.27 -4.18
C ASP A 93 -0.55 -7.32 -5.36
N PHE A 94 0.64 -7.83 -5.09
CA PHE A 94 1.72 -7.97 -6.05
C PHE A 94 2.40 -9.32 -5.82
N THR A 95 2.20 -10.27 -6.73
CA THR A 95 2.68 -11.64 -6.56
C THR A 95 4.15 -11.77 -6.99
N HIS A 96 4.83 -12.83 -6.54
CA HIS A 96 6.25 -13.05 -6.86
C HIS A 96 6.55 -13.15 -8.36
N THR A 97 5.57 -13.60 -9.14
CA THR A 97 5.60 -13.70 -10.60
C THR A 97 5.50 -12.34 -11.31
N MET A 98 5.16 -11.27 -10.58
CA MET A 98 5.13 -9.89 -11.08
C MET A 98 6.46 -9.16 -10.85
N ILE A 99 7.53 -9.84 -10.41
CA ILE A 99 8.80 -9.17 -10.06
C ILE A 99 9.75 -9.03 -11.26
N GLU A 100 9.60 -9.86 -12.30
CA GLU A 100 10.54 -9.91 -13.44
C GLU A 100 9.90 -9.45 -14.76
N GLY A 101 10.62 -8.60 -15.50
CA GLY A 101 10.17 -8.04 -16.78
C GLY A 101 9.18 -6.87 -16.65
N GLY A 102 8.75 -6.29 -17.77
CA GLY A 102 7.68 -5.28 -17.81
C GLY A 102 6.29 -5.89 -17.71
N SER A 103 5.25 -5.05 -17.57
CA SER A 103 3.85 -5.49 -17.37
C SER A 103 3.37 -6.52 -18.41
N SER A 104 3.73 -6.35 -19.69
CA SER A 104 3.38 -7.29 -20.77
C SER A 104 4.04 -8.67 -20.63
N VAL A 105 5.20 -8.75 -19.97
CA VAL A 105 5.90 -10.02 -19.70
C VAL A 105 5.25 -10.71 -18.50
N GLN A 106 5.03 -9.95 -17.42
CA GLN A 106 4.42 -10.45 -16.18
C GLN A 106 3.01 -11.01 -16.40
N GLN A 107 2.20 -10.35 -17.24
CA GLN A 107 0.85 -10.82 -17.58
C GLN A 107 0.83 -12.16 -18.33
N LYS A 108 1.89 -12.50 -19.08
CA LYS A 108 2.01 -13.79 -19.78
C LYS A 108 2.48 -14.91 -18.86
N THR A 109 3.24 -14.58 -17.82
CA THR A 109 3.73 -15.54 -16.80
C THR A 109 2.69 -15.84 -15.73
N ASN A 110 1.65 -15.01 -15.60
CA ASN A 110 0.57 -15.12 -14.61
C ASN A 110 -0.72 -15.82 -15.11
N GLN A 111 -0.75 -16.29 -16.36
CA GLN A 111 -1.82 -17.11 -16.92
C GLN A 111 -1.47 -18.58 -16.79
#